data_AF-A0A2G2VAC3-F1
#
_entry.id   AF-A0A2G2VAC3-F1
#
_cell.length_a   1.000
_cell.length_b   1.000
_cell.length_c   1.000
_cell.angle_alpha   90.00
_cell.angle_beta   90.00
_cell.angle_gamma   90.00
#
_symmetry.space_group_name_H-M   'P 1'
#
loop_
_entity.id
_entity.type
_entity.pdbx_description
1 polymer ?
#
loop_
_entity_poly.entity_id
_entity_poly.type
_entity_poly.pdbx_seq_one_letter_code
_entity_poly.pdbx_strand_id
1 'polypeptide(L)'
;MLVAGNFTYAVMTLSATTFMFCNLFGARLLPPALCHGSVVSLALQLSFTVLVIAYSFALGLATPTTVMVGTSLGATKGLLLHGESVLERFSTVDTIVFDKTGTLTIGRSTVTKVVSQGQGHQEDADARKNHHRECDI
;
A
#
# COMPACT_ATOMS: atom_id res chain seq x y z
N MET A 1 3.37 -2.52 18.70
CA MET A 1 3.02 -2.64 20.14
C MET A 1 3.93 -1.79 21.04
N LEU A 2 5.25 -1.79 20.83
CA LEU A 2 6.21 -1.01 21.64
C LEU A 2 6.03 0.52 21.49
N VAL A 3 5.70 1.01 20.29
CA VAL A 3 5.40 2.43 20.03
C VAL A 3 4.14 2.91 20.76
N ALA A 4 3.08 2.10 20.78
CA ALA A 4 1.84 2.45 21.47
C ALA A 4 2.04 2.51 23.00
N GLY A 5 2.83 1.56 23.55
CA GLY A 5 3.14 1.54 24.98
C GLY A 5 3.93 2.76 25.44
N ASN A 6 4.99 3.13 24.73
CA ASN A 6 5.78 4.32 25.06
C ASN A 6 4.95 5.61 25.01
N PHE A 7 4.03 5.72 24.06
CA PHE A 7 3.14 6.88 23.95
C PHE A 7 2.22 7.01 25.18
N THR A 8 1.62 5.91 25.64
CA THR A 8 0.75 5.92 26.83
C THR A 8 1.51 6.37 28.08
N TYR A 9 2.73 5.87 28.31
CA TYR A 9 3.55 6.29 29.45
C TYR A 9 3.96 7.77 29.35
N ALA A 10 4.28 8.28 28.16
CA ALA A 10 4.59 9.68 27.94
C ALA A 10 3.40 10.60 28.29
N VAL A 11 2.17 10.21 27.91
CA VAL A 11 0.96 10.98 28.21
C VAL A 11 0.64 10.97 29.70
N MET A 12 0.77 9.81 30.36
CA MET A 12 0.51 9.67 31.79
C MET A 12 1.48 10.52 32.63
N THR A 13 2.77 10.53 32.27
CA THR A 13 3.80 11.32 32.96
C THR A 13 3.64 12.82 32.71
N LEU A 14 3.30 13.23 31.48
CA LEU A 14 3.04 14.64 31.15
C LEU A 14 1.81 15.18 31.88
N SER A 15 0.71 14.41 31.92
CA SER A 15 -0.52 14.75 32.65
C SER A 15 -0.25 14.86 34.17
N ALA A 16 0.44 13.90 34.77
CA ALA A 16 0.80 13.94 36.18
C ALA A 16 1.69 15.14 36.53
N THR A 17 2.66 15.46 35.66
CA THR A 17 3.55 16.62 35.83
C THR A 17 2.76 17.92 35.73
N THR A 18 1.85 18.02 34.76
CA THR A 18 0.98 19.20 34.56
C THR A 18 0.04 19.40 35.75
N PHE A 19 -0.58 18.32 36.24
CA PHE A 19 -1.46 18.36 37.41
C PHE A 19 -0.71 18.80 38.67
N MET A 20 0.47 18.22 38.93
CA MET A 20 1.32 18.60 40.07
C MET A 20 1.78 20.06 39.97
N PHE A 21 2.19 20.50 38.79
CA PHE A 21 2.62 21.87 38.55
C PHE A 21 1.48 22.87 38.73
N CYS A 22 0.31 22.63 38.14
CA CYS A 22 -0.86 23.50 38.32
C CYS A 22 -1.38 23.50 39.76
N ASN A 23 -1.32 22.38 40.46
CA ASN A 23 -1.72 22.31 41.87
C ASN A 23 -0.77 23.11 42.78
N LEU A 24 0.54 23.07 42.52
CA LEU A 24 1.55 23.73 43.35
C LEU A 24 1.77 25.21 42.99
N PHE A 25 1.74 25.54 41.70
CA PHE A 25 2.05 26.88 41.17
C PHE A 25 0.79 27.68 40.80
N GLY A 26 -0.30 27.01 40.43
CA GLY A 26 -1.58 27.67 40.08
C GLY A 26 -2.22 28.41 41.26
N ALA A 27 -1.99 27.94 42.49
CA ALA A 27 -2.37 28.65 43.70
C ALA A 27 -1.56 29.95 43.95
N ARG A 28 -0.38 30.10 43.34
CA ARG A 28 0.51 31.28 43.50
C ARG A 28 0.52 32.23 42.30
N LEU A 29 0.25 31.74 41.09
CA LEU A 29 0.49 32.48 39.84
C LEU A 29 -0.80 32.95 39.15
N LEU A 30 -1.97 32.37 39.47
CA LEU A 30 -3.20 32.65 38.74
C LEU A 30 -4.06 33.75 39.42
N PRO A 31 -4.51 34.80 38.70
CA PRO A 31 -5.41 35.80 39.25
C PRO A 31 -6.74 35.15 39.67
N PRO A 32 -7.32 35.51 40.84
CA PRO A 32 -8.59 34.95 41.31
C PRO A 32 -9.78 35.19 40.35
N ALA A 33 -9.62 36.07 39.37
CA ALA A 33 -10.61 36.36 38.33
C ALA A 33 -10.86 35.19 37.34
N LEU A 34 -9.93 34.26 37.19
CA LEU A 34 -10.11 33.04 36.37
C LEU A 34 -10.66 31.85 37.16
N CYS A 35 -10.72 31.95 38.49
CA CYS A 35 -11.18 30.89 39.37
C CYS A 35 -12.72 30.84 39.41
N HIS A 36 -13.35 30.23 38.40
CA HIS A 36 -14.72 29.73 38.52
C HIS A 36 -14.75 28.47 39.40
N GLY A 37 -14.23 28.55 40.64
CA GLY A 37 -14.19 27.44 41.62
C GLY A 37 -12.82 27.21 42.28
N SER A 38 -12.61 25.98 42.78
CA SER A 38 -11.39 25.55 43.48
C SER A 38 -10.22 25.29 42.51
N VAL A 39 -8.98 25.54 42.96
CA VAL A 39 -7.72 25.28 42.23
C VAL A 39 -7.63 23.83 41.72
N VAL A 40 -8.18 22.88 42.49
CA VAL A 40 -8.22 21.45 42.14
C VAL A 40 -9.09 21.19 40.92
N SER A 41 -10.20 21.92 40.76
CA SER A 41 -11.11 21.78 39.61
C SER A 41 -10.41 22.18 38.31
N LEU A 42 -9.68 23.30 38.34
CA LEU A 42 -8.95 23.82 37.19
C LEU A 42 -7.78 22.89 36.80
N ALA A 43 -7.03 22.37 37.77
CA ALA A 43 -5.96 21.41 37.52
C ALA A 43 -6.49 20.10 36.89
N LEU A 44 -7.66 19.65 37.33
CA LEU A 44 -8.32 18.45 36.79
C LEU A 44 -8.83 18.67 35.35
N GLN A 45 -9.40 19.84 35.07
CA GLN A 45 -9.82 20.23 33.72
C GLN A 45 -8.64 20.27 32.75
N LEU A 46 -7.53 20.94 33.11
CA LEU A 46 -6.33 21.01 32.28
C LEU A 46 -5.72 19.63 32.03
N SER A 47 -5.64 18.80 33.07
CA SER A 47 -5.13 17.44 32.96
C SER A 47 -5.97 16.59 31.99
N PHE A 48 -7.29 16.67 32.10
CA PHE A 48 -8.20 15.98 31.19
C PHE A 48 -8.08 16.50 29.75
N THR A 49 -7.95 17.81 29.56
CA THR A 49 -7.72 18.42 28.24
C THR A 49 -6.46 17.87 27.57
N VAL A 50 -5.34 17.76 28.31
CA VAL A 50 -4.10 17.19 27.77
C VAL A 50 -4.26 15.71 27.40
N LEU A 51 -4.96 14.93 28.24
CA LEU A 51 -5.25 13.52 27.96
C LEU A 51 -6.08 13.34 26.68
N VAL A 52 -7.11 14.16 26.50
CA VAL A 52 -7.99 14.11 25.31
C VAL A 52 -7.25 14.53 24.05
N ILE A 53 -6.45 15.60 24.10
CA ILE A 53 -5.65 16.05 22.95
C ILE A 53 -4.61 14.98 22.56
N ALA A 54 -4.05 14.27 23.54
CA ALA A 54 -3.08 13.22 23.29
C ALA A 54 -3.68 11.97 22.61
N TYR A 55 -4.98 11.71 22.77
CA TYR A 55 -5.67 10.65 22.05
C TYR A 55 -5.86 11.06 20.58
N SER A 56 -4.81 10.95 19.79
CA SER A 56 -4.83 11.33 18.38
C SER A 56 -5.45 10.21 17.53
N PHE A 57 -6.64 10.51 17.00
CA PHE A 57 -7.37 9.68 16.04
C PHE A 57 -6.56 9.38 14.77
N ALA A 58 -5.60 10.23 14.43
CA ALA A 58 -4.77 10.10 13.25
C ALA A 58 -3.85 8.86 13.30
N LEU A 59 -3.39 8.43 14.48
CA LEU A 59 -2.49 7.28 14.60
C LEU A 59 -3.15 5.97 14.14
N GLY A 60 -4.45 5.80 14.41
CA GLY A 60 -5.17 4.58 14.03
C GLY A 60 -5.59 4.54 12.56
N LEU A 61 -5.86 5.71 11.96
CA LEU A 61 -6.32 5.79 10.57
C LEU A 61 -5.19 5.94 9.55
N ALA A 62 -3.98 6.31 9.95
CA ALA A 62 -2.87 6.54 9.03
C ALA A 62 -2.59 5.32 8.12
N THR A 63 -2.51 4.13 8.70
CA THR A 63 -2.21 2.89 7.96
C THR A 63 -3.33 2.49 6.99
N PRO A 64 -4.61 2.33 7.41
CA PRO A 64 -5.67 1.90 6.48
C PRO A 64 -5.94 2.94 5.39
N THR A 65 -5.82 4.23 5.69
CA THR A 65 -6.02 5.29 4.67
C THR A 65 -4.92 5.25 3.61
N THR A 66 -3.67 5.08 4.04
CA THR A 66 -2.52 4.99 3.12
C THR A 66 -2.63 3.75 2.23
N VAL A 67 -2.96 2.59 2.80
CA VAL A 67 -3.12 1.33 2.07
C VAL A 67 -4.31 1.41 1.10
N MET A 68 -5.44 1.97 1.53
CA MET A 68 -6.64 2.13 0.69
C MET A 68 -6.38 3.06 -0.49
N VAL A 69 -5.80 4.25 -0.25
CA VAL A 69 -5.50 5.20 -1.32
C VAL A 69 -4.39 4.66 -2.23
N GLY A 70 -3.33 4.06 -1.67
CA GLY A 70 -2.26 3.44 -2.44
C GLY A 70 -2.75 2.32 -3.36
N THR A 71 -3.61 1.44 -2.86
CA THR A 71 -4.21 0.36 -3.65
C THR A 71 -5.15 0.92 -4.72
N SER A 72 -5.95 1.94 -4.40
CA SER A 72 -6.83 2.58 -5.39
C SER A 72 -6.05 3.20 -6.54
N LEU A 73 -4.90 3.82 -6.25
CA LEU A 73 -4.02 4.42 -7.26
C LEU A 73 -3.21 3.36 -8.02
N GLY A 74 -2.93 2.21 -7.42
CA GLY A 74 -2.35 1.05 -8.09
C GLY A 74 -3.33 0.41 -9.07
N ALA A 75 -4.60 0.28 -8.67
CA ALA A 75 -5.66 -0.29 -9.49
C ALA A 75 -5.90 0.52 -10.76
N THR A 76 -5.82 1.87 -10.71
CA THR A 76 -5.91 2.72 -11.91
C THR A 76 -4.74 2.54 -12.88
N LYS A 77 -3.62 1.96 -12.43
CA LYS A 77 -2.47 1.58 -13.26
C LYS A 77 -2.48 0.11 -13.68
N GLY A 78 -3.57 -0.61 -13.42
CA GLY A 78 -3.71 -2.04 -13.74
C GLY A 78 -3.03 -2.99 -12.74
N LEU A 79 -2.59 -2.49 -11.59
CA LEU A 79 -2.01 -3.30 -10.52
C LEU A 79 -3.08 -3.63 -9.46
N LEU A 80 -3.55 -4.89 -9.46
CA LEU A 80 -4.50 -5.38 -8.47
C LEU A 80 -3.76 -6.01 -7.29
N LEU A 81 -3.64 -5.25 -6.20
CA LEU A 81 -3.05 -5.72 -4.93
C LEU A 81 -4.18 -6.11 -3.97
N HIS A 82 -4.11 -7.33 -3.42
CA HIS A 82 -5.08 -7.82 -2.45
C HIS A 82 -4.45 -7.92 -1.05
N GLY A 83 -4.84 -7.00 -0.17
CA GLY A 83 -4.45 -6.99 1.24
C GLY A 83 -3.24 -6.11 1.57
N GLU A 84 -3.19 -5.66 2.82
CA GLU A 84 -2.13 -4.80 3.37
C GLU A 84 -0.77 -5.50 3.42
N SER A 85 -0.73 -6.76 3.84
CA SER A 85 0.51 -7.52 4.00
C SER A 85 1.28 -7.74 2.70
N VAL A 86 0.56 -7.77 1.57
CA VAL A 86 1.17 -7.87 0.23
C VAL A 86 1.87 -6.56 -0.11
N LEU A 87 1.27 -5.40 0.18
CA LEU A 87 1.88 -4.10 -0.08
C LEU A 87 3.11 -3.87 0.81
N GLU A 88 3.03 -4.28 2.08
CA GLU A 88 4.15 -4.17 3.03
C GLU A 88 5.34 -5.05 2.59
N ARG A 89 5.07 -6.30 2.21
CA ARG A 89 6.09 -7.21 1.68
C ARG A 89 6.64 -6.76 0.34
N PHE A 90 5.80 -6.26 -0.56
CA PHE A 90 6.22 -5.79 -1.88
C PHE A 90 7.23 -4.65 -1.79
N SER A 91 7.14 -3.80 -0.75
CA SER A 91 8.11 -2.72 -0.50
C SER A 91 9.54 -3.20 -0.24
N THR A 92 9.72 -4.46 0.16
CA THR A 92 11.01 -5.08 0.48
C THR A 92 11.43 -6.15 -0.53
N VAL A 93 10.69 -6.31 -1.63
CA VAL A 93 11.04 -7.28 -2.70
C VAL A 93 12.10 -6.67 -3.62
N ASP A 94 13.28 -7.30 -3.67
CA ASP A 94 14.37 -6.91 -4.58
C ASP A 94 14.44 -7.77 -5.86
N THR A 95 13.87 -8.99 -5.83
CA THR A 95 13.98 -9.96 -6.93
C THR A 95 12.59 -10.36 -7.44
N ILE A 96 12.41 -10.28 -8.76
CA ILE A 96 11.19 -10.68 -9.45
C ILE A 96 11.51 -11.87 -10.36
N VAL A 97 10.80 -12.98 -10.15
CA VAL A 97 10.89 -14.17 -11.02
C VAL A 97 9.63 -14.23 -11.86
N PHE A 98 9.80 -14.18 -13.18
CA PHE A 98 8.69 -14.29 -14.12
C PHE A 98 8.49 -15.75 -14.54
N ASP A 99 7.23 -16.18 -14.58
CA ASP A 99 6.88 -17.43 -15.26
C ASP A 99 6.97 -17.25 -16.78
N LYS A 100 7.37 -18.28 -17.52
CA LYS A 100 7.55 -18.19 -18.97
C LYS A 100 6.23 -18.35 -19.72
N THR A 101 5.41 -19.31 -19.32
CA THR A 101 4.19 -19.68 -20.05
C THR A 101 3.03 -18.78 -19.61
N GLY A 102 2.45 -18.01 -20.52
CA GLY A 102 1.28 -17.17 -20.20
C GLY A 102 1.60 -15.83 -19.49
N THR A 103 2.82 -15.62 -18.98
CA THR A 103 3.28 -14.30 -18.49
C THR A 103 4.20 -13.62 -19.51
N LEU A 104 5.38 -14.20 -19.81
CA LEU A 104 6.25 -13.68 -20.87
C LEU A 104 5.80 -14.06 -22.28
N THR A 105 5.07 -15.16 -22.38
CA THR A 105 4.56 -15.67 -23.65
C THR A 105 3.03 -15.59 -23.68
N ILE A 106 2.48 -15.50 -24.88
CA ILE A 106 1.04 -15.40 -25.16
C ILE A 106 0.24 -16.66 -24.75
N GLY A 107 0.92 -17.70 -24.23
CA GLY A 107 0.31 -18.98 -23.84
C GLY A 107 -0.21 -19.83 -25.00
N ARG A 108 -0.09 -19.35 -26.25
CA ARG A 108 -0.40 -20.12 -27.46
C ARG A 108 0.88 -20.54 -28.17
N SER A 109 1.07 -21.85 -28.29
CA SER A 109 2.17 -22.42 -29.06
C SER A 109 1.88 -22.31 -30.56
N THR A 110 2.78 -21.68 -31.30
CA THR A 110 2.78 -21.65 -32.77
C THR A 110 4.08 -22.23 -33.29
N VAL A 111 3.99 -23.08 -34.31
CA VAL A 111 5.16 -23.65 -34.98
C VAL A 111 5.85 -22.53 -35.77
N THR A 112 7.03 -22.11 -35.31
CA THR A 112 7.81 -21.04 -35.93
C THR A 112 8.81 -21.54 -36.97
N LYS A 113 9.30 -22.78 -36.83
CA LYS A 113 10.28 -23.34 -37.75
C LYS A 113 10.14 -24.85 -37.79
N VAL A 114 10.06 -25.39 -39.00
CA VAL A 114 10.20 -26.83 -39.25
C VAL A 114 11.56 -27.03 -39.93
N VAL A 115 12.43 -27.84 -39.33
CA VAL A 115 13.73 -28.19 -39.89
C VAL A 115 13.71 -29.68 -40.18
N SER A 116 13.73 -30.05 -41.47
CA SER A 116 13.84 -31.45 -41.89
C SER A 116 15.32 -31.77 -42.14
N GLN A 117 15.87 -32.74 -41.41
CA GLN A 117 17.19 -33.31 -41.73
C GLN A 117 17.00 -34.40 -42.79
N GLY A 118 16.97 -33.98 -44.05
CA GLY A 118 16.89 -34.91 -45.19
C GLY A 118 16.83 -34.17 -46.51
N GLN A 119 17.99 -33.83 -47.08
CA GLN A 119 18.09 -33.71 -48.53
C GLN A 119 18.23 -35.12 -49.10
N GLY A 120 17.12 -35.65 -49.59
CA GLY A 120 17.10 -36.59 -50.70
C GLY A 120 16.59 -35.85 -51.93
N HIS A 121 17.41 -35.83 -52.97
CA HIS A 121 17.20 -35.23 -54.28
C HIS A 121 15.96 -35.82 -54.99
N GLN A 122 15.11 -34.98 -55.62
CA GLN A 122 14.34 -35.39 -56.81
C GLN A 122 13.98 -34.14 -57.63
N GLU A 123 14.71 -33.98 -58.74
CA GLU A 123 14.28 -33.20 -59.91
C GLU A 123 13.08 -33.88 -60.59
N ASP A 124 12.27 -33.05 -61.27
CA ASP A 124 11.31 -33.33 -62.33
C ASP A 124 10.14 -34.32 -62.09
N ALA A 125 8.91 -33.79 -62.11
CA ALA A 125 7.94 -34.04 -63.17
C ALA A 125 6.60 -33.31 -62.95
N ASP A 126 6.00 -32.93 -64.08
CA ASP A 126 4.57 -32.71 -64.34
C ASP A 126 4.05 -31.26 -64.24
N ALA A 127 4.08 -30.44 -65.31
CA ALA A 127 3.47 -30.64 -66.63
C ALA A 127 1.95 -30.90 -66.64
N ARG A 128 1.18 -30.29 -65.72
CA ARG A 128 -0.28 -30.04 -65.89
C ARG A 128 -0.63 -28.85 -64.98
N LYS A 129 -0.87 -27.63 -65.46
CA LYS A 129 -2.12 -27.25 -66.14
C LYS A 129 -2.00 -25.80 -66.64
N ASN A 130 -1.10 -25.54 -67.58
CA ASN A 130 -1.13 -24.35 -68.44
C ASN A 130 -2.04 -24.62 -69.65
N HIS A 131 -3.27 -25.09 -69.39
CA HIS A 131 -4.26 -25.45 -70.41
C HIS A 131 -5.68 -25.22 -69.87
N HIS A 132 -5.97 -23.98 -69.50
CA HIS A 132 -7.34 -23.43 -69.52
C HIS A 132 -7.33 -21.88 -69.50
N ARG A 133 -6.45 -21.31 -70.32
CA ARG A 133 -6.63 -19.98 -70.92
C ARG A 133 -6.50 -20.19 -72.43
N GLU A 134 -7.57 -20.65 -73.04
CA GLU A 134 -7.95 -20.55 -74.46
C GLU A 134 -9.24 -21.40 -74.65
N CYS A 135 -10.21 -20.93 -75.45
CA CYS A 135 -11.64 -21.34 -75.59
C CYS A 135 -12.57 -20.71 -74.54
N ASP A 136 -13.51 -19.81 -74.83
CA ASP A 136 -14.06 -19.17 -76.04
C ASP A 136 -14.69 -17.83 -75.56
N ILE A 137 -14.51 -16.70 -76.26
CA ILE A 137 -15.53 -16.01 -77.10
C ILE A 137 -16.91 -15.87 -76.44
#